data_AF-A0A1Y5N814-F1
#
_entry.id   AF-A0A1Y5N814-F1
#
_cell.length_a   1.000
_cell.length_b   1.000
_cell.length_c   1.000
_cell.angle_alpha   90.00
_cell.angle_beta   90.00
_cell.angle_gamma   90.00
#
_symmetry.space_group_name_H-M   'P 1'
#
loop_
_entity.id
_entity.type
_entity.pdbx_description
1 polymer ?
#
loop_
_entity_poly.entity_id
_entity_poly.type
_entity_poly.pdbx_seq_one_letter_code
_entity_poly.pdbx_strand_id
1 'polypeptide(L)'
;MKKIGRISALNTRVVRQNLATSMSLLIGKERFSGVFSPEIEKYEVGDLVQIKYKKVGFLNKMETIWLIAKNSEESGLSARIENLFYLLVALYLCFLALGVIYYGITLKFSIYRLFVMLAATCFLFWMGKSAYIRLMIFRYFIFG
;
A
#
# COMPACT_ATOMS: atom_id res chain seq x y z
N MET A 1 16.53 1.06 5.45
CA MET A 1 15.64 2.13 4.93
C MET A 1 14.44 1.50 4.25
N LYS A 2 13.32 2.22 4.10
CA LYS A 2 12.11 1.74 3.42
C LYS A 2 11.75 2.70 2.28
N LYS A 3 11.24 2.17 1.16
CA LYS A 3 10.70 2.95 0.06
C LYS A 3 9.48 2.25 -0.53
N ILE A 4 8.46 3.02 -0.85
CA ILE A 4 7.27 2.57 -1.56
C ILE A 4 7.26 3.25 -2.93
N GLY A 5 6.92 2.50 -3.96
CA GLY A 5 6.64 3.08 -5.26
C GLY A 5 6.42 2.05 -6.35
N ARG A 6 6.07 2.57 -7.52
CA ARG A 6 5.78 1.77 -8.70
C ARG A 6 7.07 1.33 -9.39
N ILE A 7 7.12 0.06 -9.80
CA ILE A 7 8.21 -0.47 -10.61
C ILE A 7 8.14 0.15 -12.01
N SER A 8 9.11 1.02 -12.33
CA SER A 8 9.22 1.66 -13.65
C SER A 8 9.96 0.77 -14.65
N ALA A 9 10.91 -0.03 -14.17
CA ALA A 9 11.63 -1.00 -14.98
C ALA A 9 12.04 -2.19 -14.10
N LEU A 10 11.98 -3.40 -14.66
CA LEU A 10 12.34 -4.63 -13.98
C LEU A 10 13.29 -5.43 -14.86
N ASN A 11 14.45 -5.78 -14.30
CA ASN A 11 15.40 -6.69 -14.91
C ASN A 11 15.67 -7.83 -13.94
N THR A 12 15.34 -9.05 -14.35
CA THR A 12 15.65 -10.28 -13.63
C THR A 12 16.67 -11.10 -14.43
N ARG A 13 17.65 -11.66 -13.74
CA ARG A 13 18.63 -12.56 -14.33
C ARG A 13 18.85 -13.74 -13.39
N VAL A 14 18.55 -14.93 -13.89
CA VAL A 14 18.77 -16.19 -13.19
C VAL A 14 20.27 -16.49 -13.13
N VAL A 15 20.81 -16.58 -11.93
CA VAL A 15 22.20 -16.96 -11.67
C VAL A 15 22.23 -18.45 -11.40
N ARG A 16 22.51 -19.24 -12.46
CA ARG A 16 22.47 -20.72 -12.43
C ARG A 16 23.37 -21.34 -11.36
N GLN A 17 24.50 -20.71 -11.04
CA GLN A 17 25.46 -21.24 -10.06
C GLN A 17 24.93 -21.30 -8.62
N ASN A 18 24.06 -20.36 -8.23
CA ASN A 18 23.64 -20.21 -6.83
C ASN A 18 22.16 -20.49 -6.61
N LEU A 19 21.45 -21.03 -7.63
CA LEU A 19 19.98 -21.15 -7.64
C LEU A 19 19.36 -19.87 -7.10
N ALA A 20 19.75 -18.72 -7.66
CA ALA A 20 19.34 -17.40 -7.17
C ALA A 20 18.97 -16.49 -8.34
N THR A 21 17.96 -15.65 -8.16
CA THR A 21 17.55 -14.65 -9.14
C THR A 21 18.09 -13.29 -8.71
N SER A 22 19.00 -12.75 -9.52
CA SER A 22 19.38 -11.35 -9.37
C SER A 22 18.29 -10.47 -9.97
N MET A 23 17.86 -9.47 -9.20
CA MET A 23 16.80 -8.55 -9.60
C MET A 23 17.30 -7.11 -9.44
N SER A 24 17.15 -6.33 -10.49
CA SER A 24 17.27 -4.88 -10.41
C SER A 24 15.98 -4.23 -10.87
N LEU A 25 15.52 -3.26 -10.10
CA LEU A 25 14.31 -2.54 -10.40
C LEU A 25 14.54 -1.05 -10.19
N LEU A 26 13.73 -0.27 -10.89
CA LEU A 26 13.78 1.18 -10.85
C LEU A 26 12.47 1.67 -10.26
N ILE A 27 12.55 2.45 -9.18
CA ILE A 27 11.39 3.09 -8.55
C ILE A 27 11.62 4.60 -8.57
N GLY A 28 10.86 5.29 -9.41
CA GLY A 28 11.03 6.72 -9.66
C GLY A 28 12.32 7.00 -10.44
N LYS A 29 13.32 7.63 -9.81
CA LYS A 29 14.65 7.89 -10.41
C LYS A 29 15.79 7.11 -9.73
N GLU A 30 15.45 6.21 -8.81
CA GLU A 30 16.44 5.44 -8.06
C GLU A 30 16.43 3.98 -8.48
N ARG A 31 17.64 3.41 -8.60
CA ARG A 31 17.85 2.00 -8.92
C ARG A 31 18.11 1.21 -7.64
N PHE A 32 17.44 0.08 -7.54
CA PHE A 32 17.60 -0.89 -6.47
C PHE A 32 18.10 -2.21 -7.07
N SER A 33 18.94 -2.92 -6.33
CA SER A 33 19.45 -4.24 -6.75
C SER A 33 19.48 -5.22 -5.59
N GLY A 34 19.05 -6.45 -5.81
CA GLY A 34 19.06 -7.51 -4.82
C GLY A 34 19.25 -8.87 -5.46
N VAL A 35 19.64 -9.85 -4.65
CA VAL A 35 19.70 -11.27 -5.06
C VAL A 35 18.76 -12.01 -4.15
N PHE A 36 17.88 -12.80 -4.75
CA PHE A 36 16.80 -13.45 -4.03
C PHE A 36 16.64 -14.91 -4.45
N SER A 37 15.86 -15.67 -3.67
CA SER A 37 15.47 -17.03 -4.03
C SER A 37 14.70 -17.03 -5.37
N PRO A 38 14.89 -18.04 -6.23
CA PRO A 38 14.25 -18.14 -7.54
C PRO A 38 12.74 -18.36 -7.46
N GLU A 39 12.23 -18.72 -6.27
CA GLU A 39 10.80 -18.80 -5.97
C GLU A 39 10.11 -17.44 -5.80
N ILE A 40 10.85 -16.32 -5.87
CA ILE A 40 10.22 -15.01 -5.79
C ILE A 40 9.21 -14.83 -6.94
N GLU A 41 7.97 -14.52 -6.53
CA GLU A 41 6.81 -14.25 -7.35
C GLU A 41 7.05 -13.23 -8.47
N LYS A 42 6.22 -13.38 -9.52
CA LYS A 42 6.17 -12.63 -10.77
C LYS A 42 5.81 -11.15 -10.52
N TYR A 43 6.79 -10.36 -10.08
CA TYR A 43 6.69 -8.91 -10.15
C TYR A 43 6.65 -8.47 -11.61
N GLU A 44 5.83 -7.47 -11.90
CA GLU A 44 5.65 -6.91 -13.23
C GLU A 44 5.99 -5.42 -13.25
N VAL A 45 6.29 -4.90 -14.44
CA VAL A 45 6.44 -3.46 -14.62
C VAL A 45 5.08 -2.82 -14.35
N GLY A 46 5.09 -1.83 -13.45
CA GLY A 46 3.91 -1.13 -12.98
C GLY A 46 3.38 -1.58 -11.63
N ASP A 47 3.91 -2.65 -11.05
CA ASP A 47 3.50 -3.08 -9.71
C ASP A 47 3.86 -2.05 -8.65
N LEU A 48 3.00 -1.91 -7.65
CA LEU A 48 3.26 -1.10 -6.47
C LEU A 48 3.89 -1.99 -5.40
N VAL A 49 5.12 -1.63 -5.00
CA VAL A 49 5.91 -2.44 -4.06
C VAL A 49 6.46 -1.61 -2.92
N GLN A 50 6.66 -2.27 -1.78
CA GLN A 50 7.44 -1.76 -0.66
C GLN A 50 8.78 -2.48 -0.58
N ILE A 51 9.87 -1.73 -0.59
CA ILE A 51 11.23 -2.25 -0.52
C ILE A 51 11.89 -1.82 0.77
N LYS A 52 12.46 -2.79 1.48
CA LYS A 52 13.45 -2.53 2.53
C LYS A 52 14.83 -2.68 1.91
N TYR A 53 15.68 -1.68 2.07
CA TYR A 53 17.01 -1.65 1.47
C TYR A 53 18.05 -1.04 2.40
N LYS A 54 19.31 -1.35 2.12
CA LYS A 54 20.50 -0.80 2.76
C LYS A 54 21.36 -0.10 1.72
N LYS A 55 21.80 1.11 2.02
CA LYS A 55 22.74 1.85 1.17
C LYS A 55 24.14 1.31 1.41
N VAL A 56 24.81 0.85 0.35
CA VAL A 56 26.18 0.32 0.37
C VAL A 56 26.98 1.11 -0.65
N GLY A 57 27.68 2.15 -0.19
CA GLY A 57 28.31 3.14 -1.06
C GLY A 57 27.27 3.85 -1.93
N PHE A 58 27.41 3.73 -3.26
CA PHE A 58 26.49 4.28 -4.25
C PHE A 58 25.29 3.37 -4.57
N LEU A 59 25.29 2.12 -4.09
CA LEU A 59 24.27 1.13 -4.41
C LEU A 59 23.18 1.05 -3.34
N ASN A 60 21.93 0.98 -3.80
CA ASN A 60 20.79 0.63 -2.93
C ASN A 60 20.55 -0.88 -2.99
N LYS A 61 21.12 -1.62 -2.04
CA LYS A 61 20.97 -3.07 -1.94
C LYS A 61 19.64 -3.43 -1.29
N MET A 62 18.79 -4.14 -2.01
CA MET A 62 17.51 -4.61 -1.48
C MET A 62 17.73 -5.75 -0.47
N GLU A 63 17.01 -5.69 0.63
CA GLU A 63 16.94 -6.75 1.64
C GLU A 63 15.64 -7.55 1.48
N THR A 64 14.51 -6.85 1.38
CA THR A 64 13.19 -7.46 1.20
C THR A 64 12.34 -6.62 0.27
N ILE A 65 11.47 -7.27 -0.50
CA ILE A 65 10.46 -6.64 -1.34
C ILE A 65 9.10 -7.24 -0.99
N TRP A 66 8.06 -6.40 -0.94
CA TRP A 66 6.69 -6.77 -0.66
C TRP A 66 5.77 -6.18 -1.72
N LEU A 67 4.90 -7.00 -2.31
CA LEU A 67 3.86 -6.56 -3.23
C LEU A 67 2.74 -5.87 -2.44
N ILE A 68 2.37 -4.65 -2.84
CA ILE A 68 1.21 -3.93 -2.30
C ILE A 68 0.02 -4.09 -3.23
N ALA A 69 0.24 -3.91 -4.53
CA ALA A 69 -0.80 -4.00 -5.55
C ALA A 69 -0.20 -4.39 -6.89
N LYS A 70 -0.91 -5.26 -7.62
CA LYS A 70 -0.46 -5.79 -8.89
C LYS A 70 -1.01 -4.97 -10.04
N ASN A 71 -0.16 -4.62 -11.00
CA ASN A 71 -0.53 -3.80 -12.14
C ASN A 71 -1.58 -4.47 -13.01
N SER A 72 -1.45 -5.79 -13.25
CA SER A 72 -2.40 -6.56 -14.06
C SER A 72 -3.84 -6.51 -13.55
N GLU A 73 -4.02 -6.34 -12.24
CA GLU A 73 -5.33 -6.32 -11.59
C GLU A 73 -5.87 -4.89 -11.44
N GLU A 74 -5.02 -3.96 -11.03
CA GLU A 74 -5.43 -2.62 -10.60
C GLU A 74 -5.33 -1.54 -11.68
N SER A 75 -4.66 -1.84 -12.81
CA SER A 75 -4.50 -0.87 -13.90
C SER A 75 -5.76 -0.68 -14.75
N GLY A 76 -6.70 -1.61 -14.71
CA GLY A 76 -7.94 -1.56 -15.48
C GLY A 76 -8.82 -0.36 -15.10
N LEU A 77 -9.51 0.22 -16.08
CA LEU A 77 -10.41 1.36 -15.85
C LEU A 77 -11.53 1.02 -14.86
N SER A 78 -12.08 -0.19 -14.96
CA SER A 78 -13.07 -0.72 -14.00
C SER A 78 -12.52 -0.81 -12.59
N ALA A 79 -11.35 -1.42 -12.39
CA ALA A 79 -10.70 -1.55 -11.09
C ALA A 79 -10.39 -0.18 -10.45
N ARG A 80 -9.97 0.81 -11.27
CA ARG A 80 -9.77 2.18 -10.79
C ARG A 80 -11.05 2.84 -10.31
N ILE A 81 -12.15 2.70 -11.05
CA ILE A 81 -13.47 3.23 -10.66
C ILE A 81 -13.96 2.54 -9.38
N GLU A 82 -13.82 1.23 -9.29
CA GLU A 82 -14.20 0.46 -8.12
C GLU A 82 -13.42 0.90 -6.87
N ASN A 83 -12.09 1.07 -6.99
CA ASN A 83 -11.27 1.59 -5.90
C ASN A 83 -11.63 3.02 -5.50
N LEU A 84 -11.97 3.88 -6.46
CA LEU A 84 -12.48 5.23 -6.18
C LEU A 84 -13.80 5.17 -5.41
N PHE A 85 -14.71 4.33 -5.85
CA PHE A 85 -16.01 4.15 -5.22
C PHE A 85 -15.84 3.67 -3.77
N TYR A 86 -15.02 2.64 -3.54
CA TYR A 86 -14.72 2.17 -2.18
C TYR A 86 -14.06 3.23 -1.31
N LEU A 87 -13.16 4.04 -1.88
CA LEU A 87 -12.55 5.15 -1.15
C LEU A 87 -13.60 6.18 -0.71
N LEU A 88 -14.51 6.57 -1.61
CA LEU A 88 -15.58 7.52 -1.31
C LEU A 88 -16.55 6.97 -0.25
N VAL A 89 -16.95 5.70 -0.36
CA VAL A 89 -17.79 5.03 0.64
C VAL A 89 -17.09 4.96 1.99
N ALA A 90 -15.80 4.61 2.02
CA ALA A 90 -15.03 4.57 3.26
C ALA A 90 -14.93 5.95 3.94
N LEU A 91 -14.71 7.01 3.17
CA LEU A 91 -14.70 8.38 3.67
C LEU A 91 -16.07 8.79 4.21
N TYR A 92 -17.15 8.47 3.50
CA TYR A 92 -18.52 8.74 3.93
C TYR A 92 -18.84 8.05 5.28
N LEU A 93 -18.49 6.77 5.43
CA LEU A 93 -18.65 6.04 6.69
C LEU A 93 -17.81 6.63 7.82
N CYS A 94 -16.61 7.15 7.53
CA CYS A 94 -15.81 7.87 8.52
C CYS A 94 -16.50 9.17 8.98
N PHE A 95 -17.13 9.93 8.07
CA PHE A 95 -17.92 11.11 8.44
C PHE A 95 -19.09 10.76 9.36
N LEU A 96 -19.80 9.67 9.09
CA LEU A 96 -20.87 9.19 9.98
C LEU A 96 -20.35 8.83 11.37
N ALA A 97 -19.25 8.10 11.46
CA ALA A 97 -18.64 7.73 12.74
C ALA A 97 -18.15 8.96 13.53
N LEU A 98 -17.59 9.96 12.85
CA LEU A 98 -17.26 11.25 13.47
C LEU A 98 -18.51 11.97 14.00
N GLY A 99 -19.62 11.92 13.26
CA GLY A 99 -20.92 12.43 13.74
C GLY A 99 -21.38 11.73 15.02
N VAL A 100 -21.28 10.40 15.08
CA VAL A 100 -21.61 9.62 16.28
C VAL A 100 -20.74 10.04 17.47
N ILE A 101 -19.44 10.25 17.27
CA ILE A 101 -18.52 10.73 18.31
C ILE A 101 -18.89 12.15 18.75
N TYR A 102 -19.15 13.06 17.82
CA TYR A 102 -19.53 14.44 18.11
C TYR A 102 -20.81 14.53 18.94
N TYR A 103 -21.86 13.80 18.55
CA TYR A 103 -23.11 13.71 19.32
C TYR A 103 -22.91 13.01 20.67
N GLY A 104 -22.03 12.01 20.72
CA GLY A 104 -21.67 11.32 21.96
C GLY A 104 -21.01 12.24 23.00
N ILE A 105 -20.21 13.21 22.55
CA ILE A 105 -19.52 14.19 23.41
C ILE A 105 -20.46 15.33 23.84
N THR A 106 -21.32 15.82 22.95
CA THR A 106 -22.17 16.99 23.19
C THR A 106 -23.37 16.73 24.08
N LEU A 107 -23.86 15.49 24.15
CA LEU A 107 -25.00 15.12 24.97
C LEU A 107 -24.55 14.64 26.36
N LYS A 108 -25.49 14.59 27.33
CA LYS A 108 -25.22 14.12 28.70
C LYS A 108 -24.52 12.76 28.73
N PHE A 109 -23.53 12.62 29.60
CA PHE A 109 -22.76 11.39 29.74
C PHE A 109 -23.64 10.20 30.15
N SER A 110 -23.43 9.05 29.51
CA SER A 110 -23.97 7.76 29.93
C SER A 110 -22.99 6.63 29.60
N ILE A 111 -23.01 5.55 30.39
CA ILE A 111 -22.15 4.38 30.17
C ILE A 111 -22.37 3.78 28.77
N TYR A 112 -23.62 3.71 28.34
CA TYR A 112 -23.97 3.27 26.97
C TYR A 112 -23.27 4.13 25.90
N ARG A 113 -23.29 5.45 26.04
CA ARG A 113 -22.64 6.37 25.08
C ARG A 113 -21.13 6.22 25.07
N LEU A 114 -20.50 5.95 26.21
CA LEU A 114 -19.07 5.68 26.28
C LEU A 114 -18.69 4.47 25.42
N PHE A 115 -19.44 3.36 25.53
CA PHE A 115 -19.20 2.17 24.70
C PHE A 115 -19.42 2.44 23.20
N VAL A 116 -20.48 3.18 22.85
CA VAL A 116 -20.75 3.55 21.44
C VAL A 116 -19.64 4.43 20.88
N MET A 117 -19.16 5.43 21.63
CA MET A 117 -18.04 6.27 21.21
C MET A 117 -16.77 5.44 21.02
N LEU A 118 -16.44 4.57 21.98
CA LEU A 118 -15.27 3.69 21.88
C LEU A 118 -15.33 2.84 20.61
N ALA A 119 -16.47 2.19 20.35
CA ALA A 119 -16.69 1.41 19.13
C ALA A 119 -16.54 2.25 17.86
N ALA A 120 -17.08 3.47 17.83
CA ALA A 120 -16.95 4.39 16.70
C ALA A 120 -15.49 4.81 16.46
N THR A 121 -14.70 5.08 17.52
CA THR A 121 -13.26 5.36 17.39
C THR A 121 -12.48 4.16 16.86
N CYS A 122 -12.76 2.94 17.33
CA CYS A 122 -12.14 1.73 16.82
C CYS A 122 -12.48 1.51 15.34
N PHE A 123 -13.74 1.74 14.97
CA PHE A 123 -14.19 1.68 13.58
C PHE A 123 -13.46 2.69 12.70
N LEU A 124 -13.31 3.95 13.15
CA LEU A 124 -12.54 4.97 12.44
C LEU A 124 -11.08 4.57 12.23
N PHE A 125 -10.44 3.94 13.21
CA PHE A 125 -9.06 3.48 13.07
C PHE A 125 -8.92 2.43 11.96
N TRP A 126 -9.81 1.44 11.93
CA TRP A 126 -9.80 0.40 10.88
C TRP A 126 -10.17 0.95 9.51
N MET A 127 -11.24 1.72 9.42
CA MET A 127 -11.68 2.32 8.15
C MET A 127 -10.67 3.32 7.61
N GLY A 128 -10.07 4.14 8.46
CA GLY A 128 -9.02 5.08 8.09
C GLY A 128 -7.79 4.37 7.51
N LYS A 129 -7.37 3.25 8.13
CA LYS A 129 -6.26 2.43 7.60
C LYS A 129 -6.60 1.84 6.23
N SER A 130 -7.81 1.31 6.06
CA SER A 130 -8.28 0.75 4.79
C SER A 130 -8.34 1.83 3.69
N ALA A 131 -8.94 2.98 3.98
CA ALA A 131 -9.04 4.12 3.08
C ALA A 131 -7.65 4.62 2.66
N TYR A 132 -6.69 4.67 3.59
CA TYR A 132 -5.31 5.06 3.30
C TYR A 132 -4.63 4.14 2.28
N ILE A 133 -4.77 2.82 2.43
CA ILE A 133 -4.18 1.85 1.48
C ILE A 133 -4.82 2.01 0.10
N ARG A 134 -6.16 2.09 0.03
CA ARG A 134 -6.87 2.29 -1.25
C ARG A 134 -6.52 3.61 -1.92
N LEU A 135 -6.38 4.69 -1.13
CA LEU A 135 -5.94 5.99 -1.63
C LEU A 135 -4.51 5.91 -2.18
N MET A 136 -3.62 5.17 -1.51
CA MET A 136 -2.26 4.94 -2.01
C MET A 136 -2.30 4.24 -3.37
N ILE A 137 -3.00 3.12 -3.47
CA ILE A 137 -3.19 2.36 -4.73
C ILE A 137 -3.75 3.28 -5.82
N PHE A 138 -4.86 3.95 -5.54
CA PHE A 138 -5.54 4.88 -6.46
C PHE A 138 -4.59 5.97 -6.99
N ARG A 139 -3.80 6.60 -6.11
CA ARG A 139 -2.83 7.62 -6.51
C ARG A 139 -1.75 7.09 -7.46
N TYR A 140 -1.22 5.90 -7.18
CA TYR A 140 -0.12 5.32 -7.97
C TYR A 140 -0.55 4.81 -9.35
N PHE A 141 -1.81 4.40 -9.52
CA PHE A 141 -2.32 3.90 -10.80
C PHE A 141 -2.96 4.96 -11.71
N ILE A 142 -3.34 6.14 -11.17
CA ILE A 142 -3.93 7.23 -11.96
C ILE A 142 -2.92 8.30 -12.39
N PHE A 143 -1.99 8.66 -11.50
CA PHE A 143 -1.03 9.74 -11.76
C PHE A 143 0.37 9.22 -12.13
N GLY A 144 0.56 7.91 -12.26
CA GLY A 144 1.84 7.25 -12.51
C GLY A 144 2.01 6.75 -13.94
#